data_AF-A0A8C6K8J6-F1
#
_entry.id   AF-A0A8C6K8J6-F1
#
_cell.length_a   1.000
_cell.length_b   1.000
_cell.length_c   1.000
_cell.angle_alpha   90.00
_cell.angle_beta   90.00
_cell.angle_gamma   90.00
#
_symmetry.space_group_name_H-M   'P 1'
#
loop_
_entity.id
_entity.type
_entity.pdbx_description
1 polymer ?
#
loop_
_entity_poly.entity_id
_entity_poly.type
_entity_poly.pdbx_seq_one_letter_code
_entity_poly.pdbx_strand_id
1 'polypeptide(L)'
;MLAFSVRGALSLCALLQLFPLPGGQVPNCQEVRTVFHSLHPGSKWVPENPVSGGDLQVCQTKGPTCCSKKMEERYQVAARSNMESGLQVVTAQLKHLIIQNAAIFQEAFDLVLRHGRNSTLAMLKPEFPGLLPSSQSTVGQLFLDMSLYTLGSDSTVDHMVTSFFGKLFPLAYRRLVGGSSSSVSEECVRGAWKDSGAFGPYPKLIMTRLSRSLLATRVFLQALNLGIEVVNTTDHLRPGRDCSRALLRLWYCPHCQGLLGPPACRGFCQAVMQSCLGGAAEVQPHWRSYIDGLGKLAGGMRGEQDMEAVVLRLPAMIKLALKHTVNSRSRLSTLVSIEHQHTLVSCQTVNGAELKGQFTKAKSNRKSKHVGSHSTFVERCMRRVWIVLSVV
;
A
#
# COMPACT_ATOMS: atom_id res chain seq x y z
N MET A 1 -39.38 -4.56 -40.58
CA MET A 1 -39.16 -3.12 -40.81
C MET A 1 -40.52 -2.47 -41.02
N LEU A 2 -41.09 -1.85 -39.99
CA LEU A 2 -42.30 -1.04 -40.13
C LEU A 2 -41.85 0.42 -40.17
N ALA A 3 -41.89 1.01 -41.37
CA ALA A 3 -41.53 2.39 -41.60
C ALA A 3 -42.67 3.30 -41.10
N PHE A 4 -42.49 3.91 -39.92
CA PHE A 4 -43.36 5.00 -39.49
C PHE A 4 -42.92 6.29 -40.18
N SER A 5 -43.82 6.86 -40.98
CA SER A 5 -43.61 8.07 -41.77
C SER A 5 -43.35 9.28 -40.85
N VAL A 6 -42.22 9.95 -41.08
CA VAL A 6 -41.75 11.16 -40.37
C VAL A 6 -42.81 12.28 -40.35
N ARG A 7 -43.74 12.29 -41.33
CA ARG A 7 -44.84 13.26 -41.39
C ARG A 7 -45.94 13.01 -40.35
N GLY A 8 -46.15 11.77 -39.92
CA GLY A 8 -47.13 11.42 -38.88
C GLY A 8 -46.69 11.86 -37.48
N ALA A 9 -45.38 11.78 -37.20
CA ALA A 9 -44.80 12.22 -35.92
C ALA A 9 -44.84 13.75 -35.76
N LEU A 10 -44.63 14.51 -36.83
CA LEU A 10 -44.70 15.97 -36.82
C LEU A 10 -46.12 16.48 -36.58
N SER A 11 -47.14 15.78 -37.11
CA SER A 11 -48.55 16.17 -36.92
C SER A 11 -49.05 15.91 -35.48
N LEU A 12 -48.54 14.87 -34.81
CA LEU A 12 -48.82 14.59 -33.41
C LEU A 12 -48.14 15.60 -32.46
N CYS A 13 -46.93 16.06 -32.79
CA CYS A 13 -46.25 17.13 -32.03
C CYS A 13 -46.97 18.48 -32.15
N ALA A 14 -47.55 18.81 -33.31
CA ALA A 14 -48.29 20.06 -33.51
C ALA A 14 -49.61 20.11 -32.70
N LEU A 15 -50.29 18.97 -32.54
CA LEU A 15 -51.52 18.87 -31.73
C LEU A 15 -51.24 18.91 -30.21
N LEU A 16 -50.05 18.49 -29.77
CA LEU A 16 -49.60 18.61 -28.38
C LEU A 16 -49.19 20.04 -27.98
N GLN A 17 -49.02 20.96 -28.94
CA GLN A 17 -48.74 22.38 -28.67
C GLN A 17 -50.00 23.23 -28.40
N LEU A 18 -51.20 22.66 -28.55
CA LEU A 18 -52.47 23.35 -28.35
C LEU A 18 -53.07 23.20 -26.94
N PHE A 19 -52.45 22.39 -26.08
CA PHE A 19 -52.77 22.42 -24.66
C PHE A 19 -51.81 23.40 -23.98
N PRO A 20 -52.30 24.52 -23.42
CA PRO A 20 -51.53 25.22 -22.41
C PRO A 20 -51.21 24.18 -21.35
N LEU A 21 -49.93 23.92 -21.07
CA LEU A 21 -49.58 23.31 -19.80
C LEU A 21 -50.33 24.13 -18.74
N PRO A 22 -51.16 23.53 -17.87
CA PRO A 22 -51.77 24.26 -16.79
C PRO A 22 -50.61 24.93 -16.06
N GLY A 23 -50.50 26.25 -16.18
CA GLY A 23 -49.61 27.02 -15.32
C GLY A 23 -50.11 26.70 -13.93
N GLY A 24 -49.35 25.87 -13.21
CA GLY A 24 -49.80 25.19 -12.01
C GLY A 24 -50.45 26.17 -11.06
N GLN A 25 -51.77 26.21 -11.05
CA GLN A 25 -52.49 26.86 -9.98
C GLN A 25 -52.26 25.95 -8.78
N VAL A 26 -51.37 26.38 -7.88
CA VAL A 26 -51.20 25.72 -6.59
C VAL A 26 -52.33 26.25 -5.71
N PRO A 27 -53.39 25.47 -5.40
CA PRO A 27 -54.55 26.00 -4.69
C PRO A 27 -54.28 26.14 -3.19
N ASN A 28 -53.38 25.32 -2.62
CA ASN A 28 -52.94 25.41 -1.23
C ASN A 28 -51.48 24.90 -1.08
N CYS A 29 -50.83 25.29 0.03
CA CYS A 29 -49.46 24.86 0.34
C CYS A 29 -49.37 23.85 1.50
N GLN A 30 -50.49 23.24 1.91
CA GLN A 30 -50.54 22.39 3.11
C GLN A 30 -49.64 21.17 2.97
N GLU A 31 -49.71 20.44 1.85
CA GLU A 31 -48.88 19.26 1.63
C GLU A 31 -47.39 19.61 1.46
N VAL A 32 -47.09 20.72 0.78
CA VAL A 32 -45.70 21.21 0.66
C VAL A 32 -45.14 21.54 2.04
N ARG A 33 -45.98 22.10 2.90
CA ARG A 33 -45.63 22.43 4.28
C ARG A 33 -45.38 21.18 5.13
N THR A 34 -46.23 20.16 5.03
CA THR A 34 -46.02 18.91 5.78
C THR A 34 -44.71 18.23 5.36
N VAL A 35 -44.42 18.16 4.06
CA VAL A 35 -43.15 17.60 3.54
C VAL A 35 -41.95 18.47 3.93
N PHE A 36 -42.07 19.80 3.91
CA PHE A 36 -40.98 20.65 4.36
C PHE A 36 -40.67 20.47 5.85
N HIS A 37 -41.70 20.35 6.69
CA HIS A 37 -41.55 20.12 8.13
C HIS A 37 -40.95 18.77 8.46
N SER A 38 -41.23 17.72 7.68
CA SER A 38 -40.59 16.41 7.88
C SER A 38 -39.09 16.46 7.59
N LEU A 39 -38.67 17.27 6.61
CA LEU A 39 -37.26 17.51 6.30
C LEU A 39 -36.60 18.51 7.26
N HIS A 40 -37.36 19.48 7.78
CA HIS A 40 -36.86 20.58 8.60
C HIS A 40 -37.82 20.89 9.77
N PRO A 41 -37.77 20.10 10.86
CA PRO A 41 -38.64 20.27 12.02
C PRO A 41 -38.51 21.67 12.66
N GLY A 42 -39.64 22.25 13.08
CA GLY A 42 -39.68 23.51 13.84
C GLY A 42 -39.54 24.79 13.00
N SER A 43 -39.69 24.71 11.67
CA SER A 43 -39.50 25.85 10.77
C SER A 43 -40.74 26.76 10.67
N LYS A 44 -40.61 28.05 11.04
CA LYS A 44 -41.75 29.01 11.08
C LYS A 44 -42.04 29.76 9.75
N TRP A 45 -41.24 29.52 8.71
CA TRP A 45 -41.16 30.38 7.51
C TRP A 45 -41.85 29.79 6.28
N VAL A 46 -42.77 28.86 6.50
CA VAL A 46 -43.46 28.12 5.45
C VAL A 46 -44.79 28.80 5.14
N PRO A 47 -45.03 29.28 3.91
CA PRO A 47 -46.29 29.89 3.53
C PRO A 47 -47.49 28.99 3.79
N GLU A 48 -48.60 29.55 4.26
CA GLU A 48 -49.89 28.84 4.36
C GLU A 48 -50.61 28.81 3.02
N ASN A 49 -50.54 29.93 2.32
CA ASN A 49 -51.10 30.13 0.99
C ASN A 49 -49.97 30.41 -0.02
N PRO A 50 -50.23 30.16 -1.31
CA PRO A 50 -49.28 30.46 -2.37
C PRO A 50 -48.87 31.94 -2.38
N VAL A 51 -47.56 32.20 -2.48
CA VAL A 51 -46.96 33.55 -2.50
C VAL A 51 -46.35 33.86 -3.86
N SER A 52 -45.95 35.12 -4.08
CA SER A 52 -45.21 35.50 -5.28
C SER A 52 -43.81 34.85 -5.29
N GLY A 53 -43.42 34.28 -6.43
CA GLY A 53 -42.12 33.61 -6.61
C GLY A 53 -40.99 34.53 -7.10
N GLY A 54 -41.20 35.85 -7.14
CA GLY A 54 -40.22 36.81 -7.67
C GLY A 54 -38.88 36.83 -6.95
N ASP A 55 -38.85 36.44 -5.67
CA ASP A 55 -37.65 36.45 -4.83
C ASP A 55 -36.82 35.15 -4.92
N LEU A 56 -37.30 34.14 -5.67
CA LEU A 56 -36.63 32.85 -5.84
C LEU A 56 -35.53 32.93 -6.89
N GLN A 57 -34.34 32.42 -6.56
CA GLN A 57 -33.17 32.51 -7.44
C GLN A 57 -33.06 31.32 -8.40
N VAL A 58 -33.56 30.14 -8.01
CA VAL A 58 -33.34 28.89 -8.74
C VAL A 58 -34.66 28.28 -9.21
N CYS A 59 -35.66 28.23 -8.33
CA CYS A 59 -36.99 27.68 -8.58
C CYS A 59 -37.94 28.73 -9.15
N GLN A 60 -37.52 29.45 -10.17
CA GLN A 60 -38.33 30.50 -10.79
C GLN A 60 -39.62 29.92 -11.38
N THR A 61 -40.75 30.46 -10.95
CA THR A 61 -42.09 30.06 -11.40
C THR A 61 -42.76 31.24 -12.12
N LYS A 62 -43.53 30.96 -13.19
CA LYS A 62 -44.33 31.98 -13.90
C LYS A 62 -45.62 32.36 -13.16
N GLY A 63 -45.80 31.91 -11.92
CA GLY A 63 -47.03 32.01 -11.14
C GLY A 63 -46.77 31.81 -9.64
N PRO A 64 -47.85 31.72 -8.82
CA PRO A 64 -47.72 31.60 -7.37
C PRO A 64 -46.99 30.31 -6.96
N THR A 65 -46.28 30.35 -5.83
CA THR A 65 -45.40 29.29 -5.34
C THR A 65 -45.60 29.06 -3.85
N CYS A 66 -45.35 27.84 -3.40
CA CYS A 66 -45.36 27.47 -1.98
C CYS A 66 -44.00 27.58 -1.28
N CYS A 67 -43.00 28.13 -1.97
CA CYS A 67 -41.66 28.31 -1.41
C CYS A 67 -41.37 29.78 -1.13
N SER A 68 -40.90 30.07 0.08
CA SER A 68 -40.20 31.32 0.39
C SER A 68 -38.73 31.21 0.00
N LYS A 69 -38.03 32.36 -0.13
CA LYS A 69 -36.57 32.39 -0.33
C LYS A 69 -35.81 31.55 0.70
N LYS A 70 -36.25 31.60 1.97
CA LYS A 70 -35.65 30.84 3.07
C LYS A 70 -35.89 29.33 2.93
N MET A 71 -37.02 28.91 2.36
CA MET A 71 -37.25 27.50 2.03
C MET A 71 -36.34 27.05 0.89
N GLU A 72 -36.18 27.86 -0.16
CA GLU A 72 -35.28 27.57 -1.28
C GLU A 72 -33.82 27.39 -0.81
N GLU A 73 -33.34 28.27 0.07
CA GLU A 73 -32.01 28.14 0.69
C GLU A 73 -31.84 26.83 1.47
N ARG A 74 -32.86 26.41 2.23
CA ARG A 74 -32.84 25.13 2.97
C ARG A 74 -32.89 23.92 2.04
N TYR A 75 -33.74 23.96 1.02
CA TYR A 75 -33.76 22.92 0.00
C TYR A 75 -32.45 22.83 -0.77
N GLN A 76 -31.72 23.94 -0.96
CA GLN A 76 -30.42 23.91 -1.59
C GLN A 76 -29.39 23.15 -0.75
N VAL A 77 -29.41 23.35 0.57
CA VAL A 77 -28.56 22.59 1.51
C VAL A 77 -28.96 21.11 1.52
N ALA A 78 -30.26 20.81 1.57
CA ALA A 78 -30.76 19.44 1.52
C ALA A 78 -30.38 18.75 0.21
N ALA A 79 -30.45 19.43 -0.94
CA ALA A 79 -30.03 18.90 -2.23
C ALA A 79 -28.54 18.54 -2.22
N ARG A 80 -27.67 19.40 -1.68
CA ARG A 80 -26.25 19.06 -1.57
C ARG A 80 -26.03 17.82 -0.69
N SER A 81 -26.66 17.78 0.48
CA SER A 81 -26.56 16.66 1.40
C SER A 81 -27.05 15.35 0.79
N ASN A 82 -28.17 15.36 0.05
CA ASN A 82 -28.70 14.16 -0.60
C ASN A 82 -27.73 13.60 -1.64
N MET A 83 -27.07 14.46 -2.42
CA MET A 83 -26.07 14.03 -3.39
C MET A 83 -24.85 13.40 -2.69
N GLU A 84 -24.34 14.06 -1.66
CA GLU A 84 -23.18 13.58 -0.89
C GLU A 84 -23.47 12.24 -0.21
N SER A 85 -24.60 12.13 0.50
CA SER A 85 -25.02 10.86 1.13
C SER A 85 -25.33 9.79 0.09
N GLY A 86 -25.92 10.15 -1.06
CA GLY A 86 -26.16 9.23 -2.16
C GLY A 86 -24.87 8.65 -2.73
N LEU A 87 -23.83 9.48 -2.89
CA LEU A 87 -22.50 9.02 -3.30
C LEU A 87 -21.93 8.03 -2.29
N GLN A 88 -21.98 8.35 -1.00
CA GLN A 88 -21.54 7.45 0.09
C GLN A 88 -22.21 6.10 0.08
N VAL A 89 -23.53 6.07 -0.17
CA VAL A 89 -24.26 4.80 -0.24
C VAL A 89 -23.81 3.95 -1.43
N VAL A 90 -23.59 4.57 -2.60
CA VAL A 90 -23.19 3.85 -3.82
C VAL A 90 -21.74 3.37 -3.75
N THR A 91 -20.84 4.15 -3.17
CA THR A 91 -19.41 3.82 -3.06
C THR A 91 -19.12 2.86 -1.90
N ALA A 92 -19.98 2.77 -0.89
CA ALA A 92 -19.76 2.00 0.33
C ALA A 92 -19.43 0.52 0.06
N GLN A 93 -20.15 -0.12 -0.86
CA GLN A 93 -19.91 -1.54 -1.18
C GLN A 93 -18.52 -1.75 -1.79
N LEU A 94 -18.12 -0.89 -2.73
CA LEU A 94 -16.80 -0.96 -3.37
C LEU A 94 -15.69 -0.70 -2.34
N LYS A 95 -15.85 0.34 -1.52
CA LYS A 95 -14.91 0.67 -0.43
C LYS A 95 -14.73 -0.50 0.52
N HIS A 96 -15.84 -1.09 0.97
CA HIS A 96 -15.82 -2.22 1.89
C HIS A 96 -15.12 -3.44 1.28
N LEU A 97 -15.43 -3.75 0.02
CA LEU A 97 -14.81 -4.85 -0.70
C LEU A 97 -13.28 -4.71 -0.77
N ILE A 98 -12.78 -3.53 -1.13
CA ILE A 98 -11.32 -3.31 -1.26
C ILE A 98 -10.64 -3.40 0.11
N ILE A 99 -11.21 -2.76 1.14
CA ILE A 99 -10.67 -2.79 2.52
C ILE A 99 -10.60 -4.24 3.04
N GLN A 100 -11.68 -5.00 2.88
CA GLN A 100 -11.72 -6.39 3.33
C GLN A 100 -10.69 -7.25 2.59
N ASN A 101 -10.59 -7.14 1.27
CA ASN A 101 -9.62 -7.92 0.50
C ASN A 101 -8.18 -7.54 0.84
N ALA A 102 -7.89 -6.26 1.10
CA ALA A 102 -6.57 -5.83 1.55
C ALA A 102 -6.21 -6.46 2.91
N ALA A 103 -7.14 -6.44 3.87
CA ALA A 103 -6.95 -7.05 5.19
C ALA A 103 -6.74 -8.56 5.11
N ILE A 104 -7.61 -9.27 4.37
CA ILE A 104 -7.52 -10.73 4.16
C ILE A 104 -6.19 -11.09 3.50
N PHE A 105 -5.80 -10.34 2.47
CA PHE A 105 -4.55 -10.60 1.76
C PHE A 105 -3.32 -10.40 2.67
N GLN A 106 -3.32 -9.33 3.48
CA GLN A 106 -2.25 -9.07 4.43
C GLN A 106 -2.15 -10.15 5.51
N GLU A 107 -3.28 -10.61 6.06
CA GLU A 107 -3.34 -11.68 7.05
C GLU A 107 -2.87 -13.02 6.47
N ALA A 108 -3.34 -13.37 5.26
CA ALA A 108 -2.91 -14.58 4.55
C ALA A 108 -1.40 -14.56 4.28
N PHE A 109 -0.87 -13.40 3.86
CA PHE A 109 0.56 -13.24 3.64
C PHE A 109 1.38 -13.42 4.93
N ASP A 110 0.96 -12.82 6.04
CA ASP A 110 1.62 -13.01 7.34
C ASP A 110 1.59 -14.49 7.79
N LEU A 111 0.48 -15.20 7.56
CA LEU A 111 0.37 -16.62 7.83
C LEU A 111 1.36 -17.45 6.99
N VAL A 112 1.49 -17.15 5.70
CA VAL A 112 2.47 -17.79 4.80
C VAL A 112 3.89 -17.58 5.31
N LEU A 113 4.26 -16.36 5.73
CA LEU A 113 5.59 -16.09 6.30
C LEU A 113 5.82 -16.85 7.60
N ARG A 114 4.84 -16.89 8.50
CA ARG A 114 4.90 -17.68 9.73
C ARG A 114 5.08 -19.17 9.44
N HIS A 115 4.34 -19.70 8.47
CA HIS A 115 4.45 -21.10 8.07
C HIS A 115 5.82 -21.39 7.45
N GLY A 116 6.31 -20.53 6.55
CA GLY A 116 7.66 -20.64 5.98
C GLY A 116 8.76 -20.65 7.03
N ARG A 117 8.66 -19.76 8.04
CA ARG A 117 9.59 -19.73 9.18
C ARG A 117 9.57 -21.05 9.94
N ASN A 118 8.38 -21.50 10.35
CA ASN A 118 8.23 -22.71 11.14
C ASN A 118 8.70 -23.95 10.37
N SER A 119 8.35 -24.06 9.10
CA SER A 119 8.80 -25.15 8.22
C SER A 119 10.32 -25.14 8.01
N THR A 120 10.95 -23.95 7.94
CA THR A 120 12.42 -23.85 7.88
C THR A 120 13.06 -24.37 9.16
N LEU A 121 12.58 -23.94 10.33
CA LEU A 121 13.10 -24.40 11.63
C LEU A 121 12.85 -25.90 11.86
N ALA A 122 11.66 -26.38 11.50
CA ALA A 122 11.30 -27.79 11.57
C ALA A 122 12.19 -28.65 10.68
N MET A 123 12.56 -28.17 9.49
CA MET A 123 13.51 -28.84 8.59
C MET A 123 14.94 -28.88 9.16
N LEU A 124 15.39 -27.78 9.78
CA LEU A 124 16.74 -27.73 10.35
C LEU A 124 16.94 -28.71 11.51
N LYS A 125 15.89 -29.02 12.27
CA LYS A 125 15.98 -29.90 13.45
C LYS A 125 16.50 -31.31 13.12
N PRO A 126 15.92 -32.08 12.17
CA PRO A 126 16.44 -33.39 11.80
C PRO A 126 17.67 -33.33 10.88
N GLU A 127 17.78 -32.35 9.98
CA GLU A 127 18.85 -32.34 8.96
C GLU A 127 20.16 -31.71 9.49
N PHE A 128 20.09 -30.75 10.42
CA PHE A 128 21.24 -30.01 10.95
C PHE A 128 21.08 -29.67 12.45
N PRO A 129 20.99 -30.66 13.35
CA PRO A 129 20.66 -30.44 14.76
C PRO A 129 21.63 -29.49 15.49
N GLY A 130 22.92 -29.54 15.16
CA GLY A 130 23.94 -28.66 15.76
C GLY A 130 23.87 -27.20 15.32
N LEU A 131 23.15 -26.90 14.23
CA LEU A 131 22.98 -25.53 13.70
C LEU A 131 21.75 -24.84 14.31
N LEU A 132 20.68 -25.60 14.58
CA LEU A 132 19.37 -25.08 14.95
C LEU A 132 19.40 -24.07 16.12
N PRO A 133 20.04 -24.32 17.27
CA PRO A 133 20.00 -23.39 18.40
C PRO A 133 20.53 -22.00 18.05
N SER A 134 21.56 -21.94 17.20
CA SER A 134 22.22 -20.69 16.82
C SER A 134 21.55 -20.01 15.62
N SER A 135 20.82 -20.74 14.77
CA SER A 135 20.22 -20.19 13.55
C SER A 135 18.80 -19.67 13.72
N GLN A 136 18.12 -19.96 14.84
CA GLN A 136 16.70 -19.57 15.04
C GLN A 136 16.45 -18.07 14.85
N SER A 137 17.29 -17.22 15.44
CA SER A 137 17.17 -15.76 15.30
C SER A 137 17.42 -15.31 13.87
N THR A 138 18.42 -15.88 13.19
CA THR A 138 18.74 -15.57 11.79
C THR A 138 17.61 -15.95 10.83
N VAL A 139 17.00 -17.12 11.04
CA VAL A 139 15.81 -17.54 10.27
C VAL A 139 14.63 -16.63 10.58
N GLY A 140 14.35 -16.34 11.85
CA GLY A 140 13.28 -15.42 12.24
C GLY A 140 13.41 -14.04 11.60
N GLN A 141 14.63 -13.49 11.58
CA GLN A 141 14.91 -12.19 10.99
C GLN A 141 14.63 -12.17 9.48
N LEU A 142 14.98 -13.22 8.74
CA LEU A 142 14.70 -13.30 7.30
C LEU A 142 13.21 -13.13 6.99
N PHE A 143 12.33 -13.84 7.72
CA PHE A 143 10.89 -13.74 7.52
C PHE A 143 10.31 -12.42 8.03
N LEU A 144 10.88 -11.85 9.10
CA LEU A 144 10.51 -10.50 9.56
C LEU A 144 10.87 -9.44 8.50
N ASP A 145 12.06 -9.52 7.92
CA ASP A 145 12.51 -8.61 6.87
C ASP A 145 11.61 -8.70 5.62
N MET A 146 11.13 -9.91 5.27
CA MET A 146 10.12 -10.08 4.20
C MET A 146 8.82 -9.35 4.53
N SER A 147 8.32 -9.47 5.76
CA SER A 147 7.11 -8.77 6.21
C SER A 147 7.30 -7.26 6.10
N LEU A 148 8.37 -6.72 6.68
CA LEU A 148 8.69 -5.30 6.64
C LEU A 148 8.88 -4.78 5.20
N TYR A 149 9.48 -5.57 4.31
CA TYR A 149 9.63 -5.23 2.91
C TYR A 149 8.27 -5.00 2.22
N THR A 150 7.31 -5.91 2.45
CA THR A 150 5.96 -5.78 1.86
C THR A 150 5.17 -4.60 2.42
N LEU A 151 5.45 -4.22 3.68
CA LEU A 151 4.84 -3.07 4.34
C LEU A 151 5.48 -1.72 4.00
N GLY A 152 6.53 -1.72 3.17
CA GLY A 152 7.10 -0.49 2.64
C GLY A 152 8.51 -0.15 3.08
N SER A 153 9.23 -1.03 3.81
CA SER A 153 10.64 -0.81 4.16
C SER A 153 11.52 -0.50 2.95
N ASP A 154 12.51 0.36 3.13
CA ASP A 154 13.52 0.71 2.10
C ASP A 154 14.60 -0.38 1.89
N SER A 155 14.56 -1.46 2.68
CA SER A 155 15.48 -2.59 2.51
C SER A 155 15.25 -3.28 1.16
N THR A 156 16.32 -3.74 0.53
CA THR A 156 16.22 -4.52 -0.71
C THR A 156 16.21 -6.01 -0.42
N VAL A 157 15.62 -6.80 -1.32
CA VAL A 157 15.67 -8.28 -1.21
C VAL A 157 17.11 -8.80 -1.30
N ASP A 158 17.96 -8.13 -2.09
CA ASP A 158 19.40 -8.41 -2.14
C ASP A 158 20.06 -8.27 -0.77
N HIS A 159 19.85 -7.13 -0.10
CA HIS A 159 20.40 -6.89 1.24
C HIS A 159 19.85 -7.90 2.26
N MET A 160 18.55 -8.21 2.21
CA MET A 160 17.90 -9.20 3.08
C MET A 160 18.53 -10.59 2.95
N VAL A 161 18.65 -11.10 1.71
CA VAL A 161 19.21 -12.43 1.45
C VAL A 161 20.71 -12.45 1.78
N THR A 162 21.43 -11.38 1.45
CA THR A 162 22.84 -11.24 1.78
C THR A 162 23.06 -11.22 3.30
N SER A 163 22.28 -10.44 4.03
CA SER A 163 22.34 -10.39 5.51
C SER A 163 22.05 -11.76 6.13
N PHE A 164 21.04 -12.48 5.61
CA PHE A 164 20.71 -13.83 6.07
C PHE A 164 21.88 -14.81 5.88
N PHE A 165 22.42 -14.94 4.67
CA PHE A 165 23.51 -15.88 4.41
C PHE A 165 24.82 -15.45 5.07
N GLY A 166 25.06 -14.16 5.24
CA GLY A 166 26.24 -13.65 5.96
C GLY A 166 26.22 -13.88 7.45
N LYS A 167 25.02 -13.96 8.05
CA LYS A 167 24.85 -14.40 9.44
C LYS A 167 24.86 -15.93 9.55
N LEU A 168 24.34 -16.63 8.54
CA LEU A 168 24.28 -18.10 8.53
C LEU A 168 25.67 -18.73 8.30
N PHE A 169 26.54 -18.11 7.51
CA PHE A 169 27.84 -18.69 7.13
C PHE A 169 28.74 -19.01 8.32
N PRO A 170 29.02 -18.09 9.26
CA PRO A 170 29.86 -18.41 10.42
C PRO A 170 29.29 -19.54 11.27
N LEU A 171 27.96 -19.62 11.40
CA LEU A 171 27.27 -20.68 12.13
C LEU A 171 27.43 -22.03 11.44
N ALA A 172 27.17 -22.08 10.13
CA ALA A 172 27.30 -23.28 9.32
C ALA A 172 28.76 -23.78 9.27
N TYR A 173 29.73 -22.89 9.11
CA TYR A 173 31.15 -23.24 9.09
C TYR A 173 31.58 -23.89 10.42
N ARG A 174 31.31 -23.26 11.56
CA ARG A 174 31.70 -23.81 12.86
C ARG A 174 31.03 -25.15 13.17
N ARG A 175 29.73 -25.26 12.91
CA ARG A 175 28.92 -26.41 13.33
C ARG A 175 28.94 -27.58 12.34
N LEU A 176 29.11 -27.33 11.05
CA LEU A 176 28.95 -28.35 10.00
C LEU A 176 30.26 -28.68 9.27
N VAL A 177 31.20 -27.74 9.17
CA VAL A 177 32.48 -27.93 8.45
C VAL A 177 33.57 -28.42 9.40
N GLY A 178 33.57 -27.94 10.66
CA GLY A 178 34.55 -28.35 11.67
C GLY A 178 35.53 -27.24 12.07
N GLY A 179 35.09 -25.98 12.05
CA GLY A 179 35.84 -24.86 12.62
C GLY A 179 35.82 -24.88 14.16
N SER A 180 36.48 -25.86 14.78
CA SER A 180 36.64 -25.97 16.23
C SER A 180 37.87 -25.22 16.77
N SER A 181 38.74 -24.70 15.89
CA SER A 181 39.88 -23.88 16.33
C SER A 181 39.38 -22.54 16.88
N SER A 182 39.56 -22.33 18.18
CA SER A 182 39.27 -21.07 18.90
C SER A 182 40.07 -19.87 18.38
N SER A 183 41.03 -20.08 17.49
CA SER A 183 41.91 -19.03 16.94
C SER A 183 41.28 -18.17 15.83
N VAL A 184 40.24 -18.66 15.13
CA VAL A 184 39.67 -17.95 13.96
C VAL A 184 38.50 -17.06 14.39
N SER A 185 38.67 -15.74 14.30
CA SER A 185 37.64 -14.77 14.71
C SER A 185 36.40 -14.80 13.80
N GLU A 186 35.24 -14.45 14.36
CA GLU A 186 33.96 -14.45 13.63
C GLU A 186 33.96 -13.52 12.41
N GLU A 187 34.65 -12.39 12.54
CA GLU A 187 34.82 -11.39 11.48
C GLU A 187 35.63 -11.95 10.30
N CYS A 188 36.66 -12.77 10.58
CA CYS A 188 37.42 -13.46 9.54
C CYS A 188 36.56 -14.46 8.77
N VAL A 189 35.79 -15.29 9.48
CA VAL A 189 34.88 -16.24 8.84
C VAL A 189 33.81 -15.48 8.03
N ARG A 190 33.31 -14.35 8.54
CA ARG A 190 32.36 -13.50 7.81
C ARG A 190 32.97 -12.91 6.53
N GLY A 191 34.23 -12.47 6.58
CA GLY A 191 34.97 -11.96 5.42
C GLY A 191 35.14 -13.01 4.32
N ALA A 192 35.48 -14.24 4.70
CA ALA A 192 35.69 -15.35 3.77
C ALA A 192 34.44 -15.74 2.97
N TRP A 193 33.23 -15.35 3.41
CA TRP A 193 32.02 -15.73 2.70
C TRP A 193 31.93 -15.14 1.28
N LYS A 194 32.29 -13.87 1.09
CA LYS A 194 31.99 -13.11 -0.14
C LYS A 194 32.39 -13.85 -1.43
N ASP A 195 33.54 -14.53 -1.42
CA ASP A 195 34.07 -15.24 -2.60
C ASP A 195 34.10 -16.77 -2.44
N SER A 196 33.59 -17.30 -1.32
CA SER A 196 33.68 -18.73 -1.01
C SER A 196 32.82 -19.64 -1.90
N GLY A 197 31.73 -19.11 -2.45
CA GLY A 197 30.67 -19.93 -3.04
C GLY A 197 30.15 -21.01 -2.08
N ALA A 198 30.21 -20.78 -0.77
CA ALA A 198 29.92 -21.79 0.26
C ALA A 198 28.55 -22.44 0.10
N PHE A 199 27.56 -21.62 -0.23
CA PHE A 199 26.17 -22.03 -0.42
C PHE A 199 25.82 -22.32 -1.89
N GLY A 200 26.81 -22.46 -2.78
CA GLY A 200 26.57 -22.75 -4.21
C GLY A 200 25.68 -21.69 -4.88
N PRO A 201 24.77 -22.09 -5.80
CA PRO A 201 23.92 -21.16 -6.53
C PRO A 201 22.70 -20.66 -5.72
N TYR A 202 22.44 -21.26 -4.56
CA TYR A 202 21.18 -21.10 -3.83
C TYR A 202 20.90 -19.67 -3.32
N PRO A 203 21.87 -18.89 -2.81
CA PRO A 203 21.61 -17.49 -2.43
C PRO A 203 21.09 -16.66 -3.60
N LYS A 204 21.71 -16.79 -4.78
CA LYS A 204 21.29 -16.06 -5.98
C LYS A 204 19.92 -16.50 -6.48
N LEU A 205 19.62 -17.81 -6.40
CA LEU A 205 18.31 -18.36 -6.76
C LEU A 205 17.21 -17.85 -5.82
N ILE A 206 17.44 -17.90 -4.51
CA ILE A 206 16.53 -17.39 -3.48
C ILE A 206 16.27 -15.90 -3.70
N MET A 207 17.34 -15.11 -3.88
CA MET A 207 17.24 -13.68 -4.17
C MET A 207 16.39 -13.40 -5.40
N THR A 208 16.64 -14.11 -6.51
CA THR A 208 15.88 -13.91 -7.76
C THR A 208 14.40 -14.21 -7.60
N ARG A 209 14.07 -15.33 -6.94
CA ARG A 209 12.68 -15.76 -6.72
C ARG A 209 11.95 -14.81 -5.76
N LEU A 210 12.59 -14.46 -4.64
CA LEU A 210 12.02 -13.53 -3.67
C LEU A 210 11.84 -12.13 -4.24
N SER A 211 12.80 -11.61 -5.02
CA SER A 211 12.69 -10.27 -5.62
C SER A 211 11.46 -10.14 -6.51
N ARG A 212 11.14 -11.19 -7.27
CA ARG A 212 9.96 -11.19 -8.15
C ARG A 212 8.66 -11.27 -7.36
N SER A 213 8.55 -12.23 -6.43
CA SER A 213 7.30 -12.46 -5.70
C SER A 213 7.03 -11.38 -4.66
N LEU A 214 8.02 -10.96 -3.87
CA LEU A 214 7.84 -9.92 -2.85
C LEU A 214 7.51 -8.57 -3.47
N LEU A 215 8.11 -8.23 -4.62
CA LEU A 215 7.76 -7.00 -5.34
C LEU A 215 6.30 -7.03 -5.78
N ALA A 216 5.85 -8.14 -6.38
CA ALA A 216 4.47 -8.29 -6.79
C ALA A 216 3.49 -8.16 -5.61
N THR A 217 3.79 -8.82 -4.48
CA THR A 217 3.03 -8.70 -3.22
C THR A 217 2.98 -7.26 -2.70
N ARG A 218 4.13 -6.57 -2.66
CA ARG A 218 4.20 -5.16 -2.21
C ARG A 218 3.37 -4.25 -3.10
N VAL A 219 3.54 -4.34 -4.42
CA VAL A 219 2.81 -3.52 -5.39
C VAL A 219 1.31 -3.82 -5.32
N PHE A 220 0.90 -5.07 -5.10
CA PHE A 220 -0.50 -5.44 -4.98
C PHE A 220 -1.15 -4.80 -3.75
N LEU A 221 -0.50 -4.86 -2.59
CA LEU A 221 -0.95 -4.18 -1.38
C LEU A 221 -1.01 -2.65 -1.55
N GLN A 222 0.01 -2.06 -2.17
CA GLN A 222 0.04 -0.62 -2.47
C GLN A 222 -1.10 -0.24 -3.41
N ALA A 223 -1.38 -1.05 -4.44
CA ALA A 223 -2.47 -0.84 -5.36
C ALA A 223 -3.82 -0.85 -4.63
N LEU A 224 -4.08 -1.85 -3.77
CA LEU A 224 -5.30 -1.90 -2.98
C LEU A 224 -5.47 -0.67 -2.07
N ASN A 225 -4.41 -0.23 -1.40
CA ASN A 225 -4.43 0.99 -0.57
C ASN A 225 -4.72 2.24 -1.39
N LEU A 226 -4.11 2.37 -2.58
CA LEU A 226 -4.42 3.45 -3.51
C LEU A 226 -5.87 3.39 -3.98
N GLY A 227 -6.41 2.19 -4.22
CA GLY A 227 -7.82 1.99 -4.57
C GLY A 227 -8.76 2.51 -3.47
N ILE A 228 -8.44 2.27 -2.20
CA ILE A 228 -9.19 2.79 -1.05
C ILE A 228 -9.12 4.31 -1.01
N GLU A 229 -7.93 4.88 -1.22
CA GLU A 229 -7.72 6.34 -1.24
C GLU A 229 -8.54 7.01 -2.35
N VAL A 230 -8.47 6.50 -3.58
CA VAL A 230 -9.24 7.02 -4.73
C VAL A 230 -10.73 6.96 -4.45
N VAL A 231 -11.24 5.83 -3.96
CA VAL A 231 -12.66 5.70 -3.60
C VAL A 231 -13.03 6.71 -2.51
N ASN A 232 -12.22 6.85 -1.46
CA ASN A 232 -12.44 7.85 -0.42
C ASN A 232 -12.44 9.27 -0.96
N THR A 233 -11.53 9.65 -1.86
CA THR A 233 -11.51 10.98 -2.46
C THR A 233 -12.77 11.24 -3.29
N THR A 234 -13.21 10.25 -4.09
CA THR A 234 -14.46 10.38 -4.87
C THR A 234 -15.72 10.45 -4.00
N ASP A 235 -15.67 9.85 -2.80
CA ASP A 235 -16.75 9.85 -1.82
C ASP A 235 -17.01 11.23 -1.19
N HIS A 236 -15.97 12.08 -1.17
CA HIS A 236 -16.02 13.42 -0.58
C HIS A 236 -16.20 14.53 -1.64
N LEU A 237 -16.64 14.17 -2.84
CA LEU A 237 -16.92 15.14 -3.90
C LEU A 237 -18.06 16.08 -3.48
N ARG A 238 -17.74 17.37 -3.40
CA ARG A 238 -18.69 18.42 -3.05
C ARG A 238 -19.36 18.99 -4.30
N PRO A 239 -20.71 19.07 -4.34
CA PRO A 239 -21.41 19.70 -5.44
C PRO A 239 -20.98 21.15 -5.64
N GLY A 240 -20.50 21.48 -6.85
CA GLY A 240 -20.25 22.88 -7.25
C GLY A 240 -21.54 23.72 -7.24
N ARG A 241 -21.42 25.04 -7.42
CA ARG A 241 -22.59 25.96 -7.40
C ARG A 241 -23.63 25.59 -8.47
N ASP A 242 -23.19 25.27 -9.68
CA ASP A 242 -24.09 24.95 -10.79
C ASP A 242 -24.76 23.60 -10.62
N CYS A 243 -23.99 22.58 -10.21
CA CYS A 243 -24.53 21.28 -9.81
C CYS A 243 -25.58 21.45 -8.69
N SER A 244 -25.27 22.22 -7.64
CA SER A 244 -26.22 22.48 -6.54
C SER A 244 -27.53 23.09 -7.03
N ARG A 245 -27.48 24.03 -7.99
CA ARG A 245 -28.67 24.65 -8.59
C ARG A 245 -29.44 23.62 -9.44
N ALA A 246 -28.75 22.79 -10.19
CA ALA A 246 -29.36 21.73 -11.00
C ALA A 246 -30.03 20.65 -10.14
N LEU A 247 -29.40 20.23 -9.05
CA LEU A 247 -29.96 19.29 -8.06
C LEU A 247 -31.19 19.87 -7.37
N LEU A 248 -31.16 21.15 -6.99
CA LEU A 248 -32.31 21.84 -6.42
C LEU A 248 -33.50 21.86 -7.40
N ARG A 249 -33.24 22.14 -8.69
CA ARG A 249 -34.26 22.06 -9.76
C ARG A 249 -34.82 20.67 -9.94
N LEU A 250 -33.98 19.64 -9.82
CA LEU A 250 -34.38 18.26 -9.97
C LEU A 250 -35.25 17.78 -8.79
N TRP A 251 -34.83 18.02 -7.56
CA TRP A 251 -35.45 17.39 -6.39
C TRP A 251 -36.50 18.23 -5.67
N TYR A 252 -36.37 19.55 -5.63
CA TYR A 252 -37.17 20.37 -4.71
C TYR A 252 -37.94 21.51 -5.37
N CYS A 253 -37.52 22.03 -6.52
CA CYS A 253 -38.33 23.01 -7.24
C CYS A 253 -39.75 22.50 -7.62
N PRO A 254 -39.97 21.19 -7.90
CA PRO A 254 -41.33 20.67 -8.05
C PRO A 254 -42.20 20.88 -6.81
N HIS A 255 -41.65 20.75 -5.60
CA HIS A 255 -42.39 20.97 -4.36
C HIS A 255 -42.90 22.40 -4.27
N CYS A 256 -42.15 23.38 -4.78
CA CYS A 256 -42.57 24.78 -4.81
C CYS A 256 -43.82 25.01 -5.68
N GLN A 257 -44.08 24.11 -6.63
CA GLN A 257 -45.28 24.10 -7.48
C GLN A 257 -46.34 23.09 -7.02
N GLY A 258 -46.23 22.56 -5.79
CA GLY A 258 -47.17 21.55 -5.27
C GLY A 258 -46.99 20.14 -5.85
N LEU A 259 -45.89 19.88 -6.56
CA LEU A 259 -45.58 18.56 -7.13
C LEU A 259 -44.66 17.80 -6.17
N LEU A 260 -45.23 16.91 -5.36
CA LEU A 260 -44.51 16.18 -4.29
C LEU A 260 -44.09 14.74 -4.69
N GLY A 261 -44.34 14.35 -5.94
CA GLY A 261 -43.92 13.06 -6.48
C GLY A 261 -42.43 13.00 -6.84
N PRO A 262 -41.90 11.80 -7.13
CA PRO A 262 -40.52 11.65 -7.59
C PRO A 262 -40.30 12.44 -8.90
N PRO A 263 -39.08 12.97 -9.15
CA PRO A 263 -38.78 13.68 -10.38
C PRO A 263 -39.02 12.76 -11.59
N ALA A 264 -40.00 13.13 -12.43
CA ALA A 264 -40.55 12.25 -13.45
C ALA A 264 -39.59 11.97 -14.64
N CYS A 265 -38.56 12.80 -14.84
CA CYS A 265 -37.75 12.78 -16.06
C CYS A 265 -36.40 12.07 -15.88
N ARG A 266 -36.30 10.80 -16.32
CA ARG A 266 -35.03 10.03 -16.33
C ARG A 266 -33.90 10.77 -17.05
N GLY A 267 -34.18 11.34 -18.23
CA GLY A 267 -33.19 12.07 -19.02
C GLY A 267 -32.66 13.32 -18.31
N PHE A 268 -33.53 14.07 -17.63
CA PHE A 268 -33.12 15.25 -16.86
C PHE A 268 -32.26 14.83 -15.65
N CYS A 269 -32.67 13.79 -14.93
CA CYS A 269 -31.86 13.23 -13.84
C CYS A 269 -30.46 12.84 -14.33
N GLN A 270 -30.36 12.11 -15.45
CA GLN A 270 -29.08 11.68 -16.00
C GLN A 270 -28.19 12.88 -16.39
N ALA A 271 -28.75 13.90 -17.04
CA ALA A 271 -28.00 15.11 -17.41
C ALA A 271 -27.47 15.86 -16.17
N VAL A 272 -28.29 16.01 -15.14
CA VAL A 272 -27.88 16.65 -13.87
C VAL A 272 -26.77 15.84 -13.21
N MET A 273 -26.93 14.52 -13.09
CA MET A 273 -25.93 13.65 -12.46
C MET A 273 -24.61 13.62 -13.22
N GLN A 274 -24.64 13.59 -14.55
CA GLN A 274 -23.43 13.66 -15.39
C GLN A 274 -22.66 14.96 -15.17
N SER A 275 -23.37 16.09 -15.12
CA SER A 275 -22.74 17.39 -14.84
C SER A 275 -22.17 17.47 -13.41
N CYS A 276 -22.88 16.91 -12.43
CA CYS A 276 -22.44 16.89 -11.04
C CYS A 276 -21.24 15.97 -10.78
N LEU A 277 -21.15 14.85 -11.50
CA LEU A 277 -20.10 13.84 -11.34
C LEU A 277 -18.91 14.07 -12.29
N GLY A 278 -18.78 15.24 -12.91
CA GLY A 278 -17.73 15.52 -13.89
C GLY A 278 -16.32 15.16 -13.41
N GLY A 279 -15.97 15.54 -12.18
CA GLY A 279 -14.66 15.20 -11.60
C GLY A 279 -14.45 13.68 -11.40
N ALA A 280 -15.50 12.93 -11.06
CA ALA A 280 -15.42 11.46 -11.00
C ALA A 280 -15.33 10.83 -12.40
N ALA A 281 -15.97 11.44 -13.41
CA ALA A 281 -15.94 10.97 -14.79
C ALA A 281 -14.53 11.05 -15.39
N GLU A 282 -13.71 12.03 -15.00
CA GLU A 282 -12.30 12.13 -15.39
C GLU A 282 -11.44 10.99 -14.82
N VAL A 283 -11.76 10.49 -13.63
CA VAL A 283 -11.06 9.37 -12.99
C VAL A 283 -11.40 8.03 -13.65
N GLN A 284 -12.60 7.89 -14.20
CA GLN A 284 -13.11 6.64 -14.77
C GLN A 284 -12.15 5.90 -15.74
N PRO A 285 -11.52 6.54 -16.75
CA PRO A 285 -10.57 5.85 -17.63
C PRO A 285 -9.35 5.32 -16.87
N HIS A 286 -8.80 6.11 -15.94
CA HIS A 286 -7.66 5.71 -15.11
C HIS A 286 -8.03 4.57 -14.16
N TRP A 287 -9.24 4.63 -13.57
CA TRP A 287 -9.77 3.55 -12.74
C TRP A 287 -9.86 2.22 -13.50
N ARG A 288 -10.36 2.25 -14.75
CA ARG A 288 -10.39 1.03 -15.59
C ARG A 288 -9.01 0.46 -15.85
N SER A 289 -8.04 1.33 -16.19
CA SER A 289 -6.65 0.89 -16.39
C SER A 289 -6.03 0.35 -15.11
N TYR A 290 -6.35 0.93 -13.96
CA TYR A 290 -5.93 0.47 -12.65
C TYR A 290 -6.48 -0.93 -12.34
N ILE A 291 -7.77 -1.18 -12.58
CA ILE A 291 -8.41 -2.49 -12.38
C ILE A 291 -7.80 -3.56 -13.30
N ASP A 292 -7.56 -3.25 -14.58
CA ASP A 292 -6.88 -4.15 -15.51
C ASP A 292 -5.44 -4.47 -15.05
N GLY A 293 -4.68 -3.45 -14.63
CA GLY A 293 -3.34 -3.62 -14.06
C GLY A 293 -3.34 -4.49 -12.80
N LEU A 294 -4.29 -4.26 -11.89
CA LEU A 294 -4.47 -5.07 -10.68
C LEU A 294 -4.79 -6.53 -11.01
N GLY A 295 -5.65 -6.76 -12.01
CA GLY A 295 -5.98 -8.10 -12.51
C GLY A 295 -4.78 -8.83 -13.11
N LYS A 296 -3.96 -8.13 -13.93
CA LYS A 296 -2.72 -8.68 -14.48
C LYS A 296 -1.71 -9.04 -13.39
N LEU A 297 -1.55 -8.17 -12.39
CA LEU A 297 -0.67 -8.41 -11.25
C LEU A 297 -1.14 -9.63 -10.44
N ALA A 298 -2.44 -9.71 -10.13
CA ALA A 298 -3.03 -10.87 -9.46
C ALA A 298 -2.84 -12.17 -10.27
N GLY A 299 -2.96 -12.09 -11.60
CA GLY A 299 -2.68 -13.22 -12.50
C GLY A 299 -1.22 -13.68 -12.41
N GLY A 300 -0.25 -12.75 -12.41
CA GLY A 300 1.16 -13.08 -12.23
C GLY A 300 1.48 -13.71 -10.87
N MET A 301 0.79 -13.26 -9.82
CA MET A 301 0.90 -13.79 -8.45
C MET A 301 0.28 -15.19 -8.28
N ARG A 302 -0.57 -15.65 -9.21
CA ARG A 302 -1.02 -17.05 -9.26
C ARG A 302 -0.06 -17.96 -10.04
N GLY A 303 0.95 -17.39 -10.68
CA GLY A 303 1.93 -18.10 -11.50
C GLY A 303 3.35 -17.88 -11.00
N GLU A 304 4.22 -17.33 -11.85
CA GLU A 304 5.65 -17.21 -11.57
C GLU A 304 6.00 -16.25 -10.42
N GLN A 305 5.08 -15.37 -10.02
CA GLN A 305 5.26 -14.44 -8.89
C GLN A 305 4.54 -14.92 -7.63
N ASP A 306 4.10 -16.18 -7.59
CA ASP A 306 3.46 -16.78 -6.41
C ASP A 306 4.41 -16.76 -5.22
N MET A 307 4.01 -15.99 -4.22
CA MET A 307 4.79 -15.75 -3.02
C MET A 307 4.70 -16.93 -2.05
N GLU A 308 3.54 -17.56 -1.92
CA GLU A 308 3.37 -18.76 -1.11
C GLU A 308 4.27 -19.86 -1.65
N ALA A 309 4.20 -20.13 -2.95
CA ALA A 309 5.02 -21.16 -3.56
C ALA A 309 6.53 -20.88 -3.39
N VAL A 310 6.98 -19.63 -3.46
CA VAL A 310 8.39 -19.28 -3.22
C VAL A 310 8.78 -19.47 -1.75
N VAL A 311 8.00 -18.95 -0.80
CA VAL A 311 8.33 -19.07 0.64
C VAL A 311 8.29 -20.51 1.12
N LEU A 312 7.33 -21.31 0.67
CA LEU A 312 7.23 -22.72 1.06
C LEU A 312 8.34 -23.58 0.45
N ARG A 313 9.03 -23.10 -0.59
CA ARG A 313 10.23 -23.73 -1.15
C ARG A 313 11.54 -23.28 -0.47
N LEU A 314 11.53 -22.22 0.34
CA LEU A 314 12.73 -21.76 1.05
C LEU A 314 13.38 -22.83 1.94
N PRO A 315 12.64 -23.63 2.74
CA PRO A 315 13.25 -24.68 3.54
C PRO A 315 14.10 -25.65 2.69
N ALA A 316 13.59 -26.06 1.53
CA ALA A 316 14.32 -26.95 0.62
C ALA A 316 15.57 -26.27 0.03
N MET A 317 15.46 -25.01 -0.41
CA MET A 317 16.62 -24.28 -0.95
C MET A 317 17.69 -24.02 0.12
N ILE A 318 17.30 -23.68 1.35
CA ILE A 318 18.22 -23.50 2.49
C ILE A 318 18.89 -24.83 2.84
N LYS A 319 18.13 -25.94 2.83
CA LYS A 319 18.70 -27.28 3.04
C LYS A 319 19.80 -27.57 2.02
N LEU A 320 19.51 -27.35 0.73
CA LEU A 320 20.46 -27.62 -0.34
C LEU A 320 21.70 -26.70 -0.25
N ALA A 321 21.51 -25.44 0.13
CA ALA A 321 22.60 -24.52 0.42
C ALA A 321 23.52 -25.05 1.53
N LEU A 322 22.95 -25.52 2.64
CA LEU A 322 23.70 -26.09 3.75
C LEU A 322 24.39 -27.42 3.39
N LYS A 323 23.73 -28.29 2.61
CA LYS A 323 24.36 -29.51 2.08
C LYS A 323 25.55 -29.18 1.17
N HIS A 324 25.43 -28.15 0.33
CA HIS A 324 26.54 -27.67 -0.49
C HIS A 324 27.73 -27.19 0.37
N THR A 325 27.46 -26.47 1.46
CA THR A 325 28.49 -26.06 2.43
C THR A 325 29.20 -27.27 3.04
N VAL A 326 28.45 -28.29 3.47
CA VAL A 326 29.01 -29.53 4.02
C VAL A 326 29.88 -30.26 2.99
N ASN A 327 29.40 -30.37 1.75
CA ASN A 327 30.13 -31.05 0.68
C ASN A 327 31.40 -30.27 0.26
N SER A 328 31.41 -28.95 0.46
CA SER A 328 32.56 -28.08 0.18
C SER A 328 33.55 -27.98 1.34
N ARG A 329 33.48 -28.86 2.34
CA ARG A 329 34.21 -28.75 3.62
C ARG A 329 35.70 -28.45 3.46
N SER A 330 36.43 -29.27 2.70
CA SER A 330 37.89 -29.13 2.52
C SER A 330 38.26 -27.79 1.88
N ARG A 331 37.58 -27.43 0.78
CA ARG A 331 37.79 -26.15 0.09
C ARG A 331 37.51 -24.96 1.00
N LEU A 332 36.43 -25.01 1.78
CA LEU A 332 36.06 -23.94 2.70
C LEU A 332 37.06 -23.81 3.85
N SER A 333 37.55 -24.92 4.40
CA SER A 333 38.60 -24.89 5.42
C SER A 333 39.88 -24.23 4.89
N THR A 334 40.32 -24.58 3.68
CA THR A 334 41.49 -23.94 3.05
C THR A 334 41.28 -22.44 2.82
N LEU A 335 40.12 -22.04 2.28
CA LEU A 335 39.80 -20.63 2.04
C LEU A 335 39.78 -19.80 3.33
N VAL A 336 39.15 -20.32 4.39
CA VAL A 336 39.11 -19.63 5.68
C VAL A 336 40.50 -19.56 6.32
N SER A 337 41.35 -20.58 6.17
CA SER A 337 42.75 -20.53 6.59
C SER A 337 43.55 -19.46 5.84
N ILE A 338 43.35 -19.33 4.52
CA ILE A 338 43.98 -18.29 3.70
C ILE A 338 43.52 -16.90 4.18
N GLU A 339 42.21 -16.69 4.34
CA GLU A 339 41.65 -15.41 4.80
C GLU A 339 42.16 -15.05 6.21
N HIS A 340 42.31 -16.04 7.08
CA HIS A 340 42.88 -15.88 8.42
C HIS A 340 44.35 -15.45 8.35
N GLN A 341 45.14 -16.04 7.46
CA GLN A 341 46.52 -15.63 7.20
C GLN A 341 46.57 -14.18 6.69
N HIS A 342 45.69 -13.80 5.76
CA HIS A 342 45.59 -12.42 5.25
C HIS A 342 45.21 -11.42 6.34
N THR A 343 44.27 -11.76 7.23
CA THR A 343 43.91 -10.88 8.36
C THR A 343 45.04 -10.76 9.38
N LEU A 344 45.78 -11.84 9.65
CA LEU A 344 46.96 -11.82 10.52
C LEU A 344 48.09 -10.97 9.92
N VAL A 345 48.38 -11.13 8.62
CA VAL A 345 49.40 -10.35 7.90
C VAL A 345 49.00 -8.88 7.83
N SER A 346 47.73 -8.55 7.59
CA SER A 346 47.23 -7.16 7.59
C SER A 346 47.37 -6.50 8.98
N CYS A 347 47.14 -7.24 10.07
CA CYS A 347 47.43 -6.77 11.42
C CYS A 347 48.95 -6.60 11.68
N GLN A 348 49.80 -7.47 11.13
CA GLN A 348 51.26 -7.37 11.27
C GLN A 348 51.87 -6.23 10.44
N THR A 349 51.36 -5.93 9.25
CA THR A 349 51.83 -4.83 8.40
C THR A 349 51.43 -3.45 8.94
N VAL A 350 50.27 -3.34 9.59
CA VAL A 350 49.89 -2.13 10.35
C VAL A 350 50.88 -1.87 11.49
N ASN A 351 51.32 -2.90 12.22
CA ASN A 351 52.40 -2.75 13.22
C ASN A 351 53.72 -2.25 12.59
N GLY A 352 54.10 -2.74 11.41
CA GLY A 352 55.36 -2.34 10.74
C GLY A 352 55.38 -0.89 10.20
N ALA A 353 54.23 -0.39 9.74
CA ALA A 353 54.11 0.98 9.24
C ALA A 353 53.90 2.01 10.37
N GLU A 354 53.21 1.63 11.44
CA GLU A 354 52.84 2.55 12.52
C GLU A 354 53.95 2.69 13.59
N LEU A 355 54.79 1.66 13.80
CA LEU A 355 56.00 1.77 14.64
C LEU A 355 57.08 2.68 14.04
N LYS A 356 57.23 2.71 12.71
CA LYS A 356 58.16 3.63 12.03
C LYS A 356 57.65 5.08 12.00
N GLY A 357 56.33 5.28 11.97
CA GLY A 357 55.71 6.61 11.95
C GLY A 357 55.53 7.26 13.32
N GLN A 358 55.29 6.47 14.38
CA GLN A 358 55.04 7.01 15.72
C GLN A 358 56.32 7.39 16.49
N PHE A 359 57.47 6.76 16.21
CA PHE A 359 58.75 7.16 16.83
C PHE A 359 59.26 8.54 16.34
N THR A 360 58.89 8.95 15.12
CA THR A 360 59.23 10.29 14.58
C THR A 360 58.24 11.39 14.96
N LYS A 361 57.01 11.04 15.36
CA LYS A 361 55.94 12.02 15.68
C LYS A 361 55.75 12.29 17.17
N ALA A 362 56.30 11.47 18.06
CA ALA A 362 56.22 11.67 19.51
C ALA A 362 57.09 12.82 20.06
N LYS A 363 57.87 13.51 19.22
CA LYS A 363 58.70 14.68 19.62
C LYS A 363 58.11 16.04 19.23
N SER A 364 56.94 16.10 18.59
CA SER A 364 56.32 17.37 18.23
C SER A 364 54.80 17.32 18.32
N ASN A 365 54.26 18.27 19.07
CA ASN A 365 52.85 18.65 19.21
C ASN A 365 51.93 17.84 20.14
N ARG A 366 51.95 18.29 21.40
CA ARG A 366 50.77 18.42 22.26
C ARG A 366 49.90 19.58 21.73
N LYS A 367 48.84 19.28 20.98
CA LYS A 367 47.56 20.03 20.87
C LYS A 367 46.82 19.65 19.57
N SER A 368 45.65 19.04 19.73
CA SER A 368 44.37 19.40 19.08
C SER A 368 43.49 18.18 18.80
N LYS A 369 42.19 18.42 18.89
CA LYS A 369 41.04 17.51 18.88
C LYS A 369 40.69 16.98 17.47
N HIS A 370 39.92 15.88 17.49
CA HIS A 370 39.02 15.31 16.47
C HIS A 370 39.61 14.64 15.21
N VAL A 371 39.47 13.31 15.13
CA VAL A 371 39.09 12.54 13.92
C VAL A 371 38.33 11.28 14.34
N GLY A 372 37.16 11.05 13.74
CA GLY A 372 36.33 9.86 13.90
C GLY A 372 36.72 8.69 12.98
N SER A 373 36.06 7.55 13.21
CA SER A 373 36.05 6.31 12.39
C SER A 373 37.33 5.45 12.29
N HIS A 374 38.52 5.93 12.62
CA HIS A 374 39.73 5.06 12.70
C HIS A 374 39.97 4.47 14.10
N SER A 375 39.26 4.97 15.12
CA SER A 375 39.49 4.66 16.54
C SER A 375 39.13 3.23 16.93
N THR A 376 38.13 2.60 16.30
CA THR A 376 37.65 1.28 16.73
C THR A 376 38.56 0.12 16.31
N PHE A 377 39.38 0.29 15.27
CA PHE A 377 40.35 -0.73 14.83
C PHE A 377 41.62 -0.71 15.70
N VAL A 378 42.14 0.49 16.00
CA VAL A 378 43.33 0.68 16.85
C VAL A 378 43.04 0.31 18.32
N GLU A 379 41.87 0.66 18.87
CA GLU A 379 41.45 0.21 20.22
C GLU A 379 41.30 -1.32 20.30
N ARG A 380 40.83 -1.96 19.23
CA ARG A 380 40.67 -3.42 19.17
C ARG A 380 42.00 -4.15 19.00
N CYS A 381 42.99 -3.55 18.33
CA CYS A 381 44.36 -4.05 18.26
C CYS A 381 45.05 -3.95 19.63
N MET A 382 44.91 -2.81 20.34
CA MET A 382 45.49 -2.63 21.67
C MET A 382 44.91 -3.59 22.72
N ARG A 383 43.60 -3.90 22.67
CA ARG A 383 43.00 -4.90 23.57
C ARG A 383 43.55 -6.31 23.37
N ARG A 384 43.93 -6.70 22.14
CA ARG A 384 44.54 -8.01 21.86
C ARG A 384 45.99 -8.10 22.33
N VAL A 385 46.73 -7.01 22.26
CA VAL A 385 48.11 -6.92 22.78
C VAL A 385 48.12 -7.02 24.32
N TRP A 386 47.15 -6.41 25.00
CA TRP A 386 47.05 -6.49 26.46
C TRP A 386 46.76 -7.91 26.96
N ILE A 387 45.95 -8.68 26.23
CA ILE A 387 45.65 -10.09 26.56
C ILE A 387 46.87 -11.00 26.37
N VAL A 388 47.69 -10.76 25.34
CA VAL A 388 48.92 -11.55 25.10
C VAL A 388 50.03 -11.21 26.11
N LEU A 389 50.14 -9.94 26.52
CA LEU A 389 51.08 -9.48 27.55
C LEU A 389 50.66 -9.81 29.00
N SER A 390 49.42 -10.27 29.22
CA SER A 390 48.94 -10.70 30.55
C SER A 390 49.15 -12.20 30.80
N VAL A 391 49.67 -12.94 29.81
CA VAL A 391 49.88 -14.41 29.86
C VAL A 391 51.37 -14.78 29.69
N VAL A 392 52.25 -13.78 29.63
CA VAL A 392 53.72 -13.89 29.81
C VAL A 392 54.07 -13.11 31.06
#